data_AF-A0A6B3HWY3-F1
#
_entry.id   AF-A0A6B3HWY3-F1
#
_cell.length_a   1.000
_cell.length_b   1.000
_cell.length_c   1.000
_cell.angle_alpha   90.00
_cell.angle_beta   90.00
_cell.angle_gamma   90.00
#
_symmetry.space_group_name_H-M   'P 1'
#
loop_
_entity.id
_entity.type
_entity.pdbx_description
1 polymer ?
#
loop_
_entity_poly.entity_id
_entity_poly.type
_entity_poly.pdbx_seq_one_letter_code
_entity_poly.pdbx_strand_id
1 'polypeptide(L)'
;LAAVGVAAAAAATRAGAAEDGPSLAELEELLGHSRAAGMSVELSVQGEERAYAPEVEQTAYRVVQEALTNVHKHAAGAGAVVRLAHRGDEVAMQVENGPPPARDEAPALLPSGGNGLVGMRERVLALGGVFVSGETEAGGFRVSAVLPARPAVPAAREG
;
A
#
# COMPACT_ATOMS: atom_id res chain seq x y z
N LEU A 1 -11.93 12.87 -19.49
CA LEU A 1 -11.43 11.55 -19.91
C LEU A 1 -10.08 11.73 -20.62
N ALA A 2 -8.99 11.68 -19.85
CA ALA A 2 -7.59 11.66 -20.29
C ALA A 2 -6.75 11.61 -19.00
N ALA A 3 -5.66 10.86 -18.83
CA ALA A 3 -4.86 10.06 -19.73
C ALA A 3 -4.31 8.84 -18.96
N VAL A 4 -4.23 7.71 -19.65
CA VAL A 4 -3.54 6.49 -19.23
C VAL A 4 -2.06 6.65 -19.57
N GLY A 5 -1.19 6.72 -18.55
CA GLY A 5 0.25 6.68 -18.71
C GLY A 5 0.77 5.28 -18.37
N VAL A 6 1.04 4.47 -19.38
CA VAL A 6 1.78 3.21 -19.23
C VAL A 6 3.27 3.55 -19.30
N ALA A 7 3.99 3.39 -18.20
CA ALA A 7 5.45 3.43 -18.21
C ALA A 7 5.98 1.99 -18.22
N ALA A 8 6.76 1.68 -19.27
CA ALA A 8 7.38 0.40 -19.52
C ALA A 8 8.53 0.13 -18.54
N ALA A 9 8.62 -1.13 -18.11
CA ALA A 9 9.65 -1.65 -17.22
C ALA A 9 11.04 -1.68 -17.90
N ALA A 10 12.05 -1.20 -17.18
CA ALA A 10 13.44 -1.58 -17.40
C ALA A 10 13.87 -2.51 -16.26
N ALA A 11 14.04 -3.79 -16.59
CA ALA A 11 14.57 -4.79 -15.68
C ALA A 11 16.07 -4.56 -15.43
N ALA A 12 16.47 -4.51 -14.17
CA ALA A 12 17.84 -4.72 -13.76
C ALA A 12 17.86 -5.59 -12.50
N THR A 13 18.28 -6.85 -12.69
CA THR A 13 18.69 -7.78 -11.63
C THR A 13 19.68 -7.11 -10.69
N ARG A 14 19.44 -7.23 -9.37
CA ARG A 14 20.47 -7.67 -8.41
C ARG A 14 19.82 -8.38 -7.22
N ALA A 15 20.04 -9.69 -7.16
CA ALA A 15 19.99 -10.45 -5.92
C ALA A 15 21.10 -9.94 -4.98
N GLY A 16 20.74 -9.65 -3.73
CA GLY A 16 21.69 -9.33 -2.65
C GLY A 16 21.30 -8.12 -1.81
N ALA A 17 20.34 -8.29 -0.90
CA ALA A 17 20.16 -7.51 0.34
C ALA A 17 18.95 -8.07 1.12
N ALA A 18 19.07 -9.25 1.73
CA ALA A 18 18.03 -9.82 2.59
C ALA A 18 18.26 -9.47 4.07
N GLU A 19 18.86 -8.33 4.35
CA GLU A 19 19.15 -7.85 5.73
C GLU A 19 18.27 -6.64 6.12
N ASP A 20 17.61 -6.01 5.14
CA ASP A 20 16.65 -4.93 5.33
C ASP A 20 15.27 -5.46 4.88
N GLY A 21 14.22 -5.26 5.67
CA GLY A 21 12.89 -5.82 5.39
C GLY A 21 12.25 -5.31 4.08
N PRO A 22 10.98 -5.69 3.79
CA PRO A 22 10.34 -5.37 2.51
C PRO A 22 10.25 -3.85 2.29
N SER A 23 10.38 -3.47 1.03
CA SER A 23 10.61 -2.11 0.56
C SER A 23 9.51 -1.64 -0.41
N LEU A 24 9.48 -0.34 -0.73
CA LEU A 24 8.51 0.17 -1.71
C LEU A 24 8.81 -0.31 -3.13
N ALA A 25 10.04 -0.73 -3.42
CA ALA A 25 10.42 -1.34 -4.70
C ALA A 25 9.69 -2.69 -4.96
N GLU A 26 9.26 -3.38 -3.90
CA GLU A 26 8.54 -4.66 -3.99
C GLU A 26 7.02 -4.49 -4.12
N LEU A 27 6.53 -3.25 -4.25
CA LEU A 27 5.10 -2.96 -4.29
C LEU A 27 4.43 -3.56 -5.54
N GLU A 28 5.07 -3.50 -6.70
CA GLU A 28 4.52 -4.08 -7.94
C GLU A 28 4.37 -5.60 -7.81
N GLU A 29 5.36 -6.27 -7.21
CA GLU A 29 5.31 -7.72 -6.95
C GLU A 29 4.18 -8.08 -5.98
N LEU A 30 4.02 -7.32 -4.88
CA LEU A 30 2.90 -7.49 -3.94
C LEU A 30 1.54 -7.37 -4.64
N LEU A 31 1.39 -6.41 -5.55
CA LEU A 31 0.17 -6.25 -6.34
C LEU A 31 0.01 -7.39 -7.34
N GLY A 32 1.09 -7.86 -7.96
CA GLY A 32 1.12 -9.06 -8.80
C GLY A 32 0.57 -10.29 -8.09
N HIS A 33 0.96 -10.52 -6.83
CA HIS A 33 0.40 -11.59 -6.01
C HIS A 33 -1.10 -11.42 -5.75
N SER A 34 -1.56 -10.19 -5.49
CA SER A 34 -2.98 -9.89 -5.31
C SER A 34 -3.78 -10.14 -6.59
N ARG A 35 -3.23 -9.78 -7.75
CA ARG A 35 -3.84 -10.05 -9.07
C ARG A 35 -3.93 -11.54 -9.34
N ALA A 36 -2.85 -12.29 -9.07
CA ALA A 36 -2.83 -13.74 -9.22
C ALA A 36 -3.86 -14.44 -8.30
N ALA A 37 -4.15 -13.84 -7.14
CA ALA A 37 -5.20 -14.29 -6.23
C ALA A 37 -6.63 -13.88 -6.65
N GLY A 38 -6.81 -13.22 -7.79
CA GLY A 38 -8.11 -12.88 -8.37
C GLY A 38 -8.61 -11.45 -8.06
N MET A 39 -7.80 -10.60 -7.42
CA MET A 39 -8.15 -9.20 -7.20
C MET A 39 -7.81 -8.33 -8.42
N SER A 40 -8.79 -7.61 -8.95
CA SER A 40 -8.50 -6.51 -9.88
C SER A 40 -7.89 -5.36 -9.09
N VAL A 41 -6.57 -5.15 -9.19
CA VAL A 41 -5.87 -4.07 -8.49
C VAL A 41 -5.03 -3.22 -9.44
N GLU A 42 -5.19 -1.90 -9.35
CA GLU A 42 -4.43 -0.91 -10.11
C GLU A 42 -3.42 -0.18 -9.21
N LEU A 43 -2.25 0.16 -9.77
CA LEU A 43 -1.25 1.00 -9.11
C LEU A 43 -1.16 2.35 -9.82
N SER A 44 -1.19 3.42 -9.04
CA SER A 44 -0.96 4.78 -9.51
C SER A 44 0.15 5.43 -8.68
N VAL A 45 1.30 5.69 -9.31
CA VAL A 45 2.44 6.37 -8.68
C VAL A 45 2.51 7.82 -9.17
N GLN A 46 2.72 8.74 -8.24
CA GLN A 46 2.89 10.17 -8.51
C GLN A 46 4.16 10.70 -7.87
N GLY A 47 4.82 11.65 -8.54
CA GLY A 47 6.11 12.19 -8.10
C GLY A 47 7.29 11.32 -8.54
N GLU A 48 8.50 11.78 -8.23
CA GLU A 48 9.72 11.03 -8.52
C GLU A 48 9.99 10.00 -7.43
N GLU A 49 10.22 8.75 -7.84
CA GLU A 49 10.59 7.67 -6.94
C GLU A 49 11.89 8.00 -6.20
N ARG A 50 11.93 7.70 -4.91
CA ARG A 50 13.09 7.96 -4.05
C ARG A 50 13.17 6.93 -2.93
N ALA A 51 14.39 6.68 -2.47
CA ALA A 51 14.65 5.82 -1.32
C ALA A 51 14.33 6.55 -0.01
N TYR A 52 13.73 5.83 0.92
CA TYR A 52 13.46 6.28 2.29
C TYR A 52 14.25 5.46 3.30
N ALA A 53 14.27 5.91 4.55
CA ALA A 53 14.78 5.11 5.65
C ALA A 53 14.03 3.75 5.72
N PRO A 54 14.72 2.64 6.04
CA PRO A 54 14.13 1.29 6.01
C PRO A 54 12.83 1.16 6.79
N GLU A 55 12.66 1.88 7.90
CA GLU A 55 11.45 1.85 8.72
C GLU A 55 10.25 2.48 8.01
N VAL A 56 10.49 3.53 7.21
CA VAL A 56 9.46 4.19 6.39
C VAL A 56 9.01 3.26 5.27
N GLU A 57 9.96 2.63 4.57
CA GLU A 57 9.65 1.71 3.48
C GLU A 57 8.89 0.48 3.98
N GLN A 58 9.38 -0.15 5.05
CA GLN A 58 8.71 -1.30 5.67
C GLN A 58 7.32 -0.95 6.18
N THR A 59 7.14 0.21 6.82
CA THR A 59 5.82 0.64 7.30
C THR A 59 4.89 0.88 6.13
N ALA A 60 5.34 1.56 5.08
CA ALA A 60 4.54 1.82 3.90
C ALA A 60 4.12 0.52 3.19
N TYR A 61 5.07 -0.39 2.97
CA TYR A 61 4.81 -1.71 2.40
C TYR A 61 3.78 -2.49 3.22
N ARG A 62 3.94 -2.54 4.55
CA ARG A 62 3.01 -3.25 5.44
C ARG A 62 1.62 -2.64 5.46
N VAL A 63 1.49 -1.32 5.34
CA VAL A 63 0.18 -0.68 5.22
C VAL A 63 -0.52 -1.14 3.94
N VAL A 64 0.17 -1.14 2.80
CA VAL A 64 -0.45 -1.59 1.55
C VAL A 64 -0.79 -3.08 1.59
N GLN A 65 0.14 -3.92 2.07
CA GLN A 65 -0.06 -5.36 2.17
C GLN A 65 -1.26 -5.72 3.06
N GLU A 66 -1.33 -5.14 4.26
CA GLU A 66 -2.41 -5.42 5.20
C GLU A 66 -3.75 -4.87 4.67
N ALA A 67 -3.74 -3.71 4.01
CA ALA A 67 -4.94 -3.16 3.38
C ALA A 67 -5.44 -4.07 2.25
N LEU A 68 -4.58 -4.53 1.34
CA LEU A 68 -4.96 -5.48 0.28
C LEU A 68 -5.45 -6.82 0.86
N THR A 69 -4.84 -7.28 1.95
CA THR A 69 -5.31 -8.46 2.69
C THR A 69 -6.72 -8.25 3.24
N ASN A 70 -7.02 -7.07 3.77
CA ASN A 70 -8.36 -6.72 4.22
C ASN A 70 -9.36 -6.70 3.06
N VAL A 71 -8.99 -6.19 1.89
CA VAL A 71 -9.86 -6.24 0.71
C VAL A 71 -10.18 -7.69 0.33
N HIS A 72 -9.19 -8.60 0.31
CA HIS A 72 -9.43 -10.02 0.04
C HIS A 72 -10.42 -10.65 1.05
N LYS A 73 -10.28 -10.30 2.33
CA LYS A 73 -11.10 -10.87 3.41
C LYS A 73 -12.53 -10.31 3.44
N HIS A 74 -12.68 -9.02 3.18
CA HIS A 74 -13.92 -8.28 3.48
C HIS A 74 -14.66 -7.80 2.23
N ALA A 75 -13.98 -7.70 1.09
CA ALA A 75 -14.54 -7.20 -0.17
C ALA A 75 -14.12 -8.08 -1.35
N ALA A 76 -14.16 -9.40 -1.18
CA ALA A 76 -13.80 -10.36 -2.22
C ALA A 76 -14.59 -10.08 -3.52
N GLY A 77 -13.85 -9.90 -4.62
CA GLY A 77 -14.41 -9.56 -5.94
C GLY A 77 -14.55 -8.06 -6.21
N ALA A 78 -14.32 -7.18 -5.22
CA ALA A 78 -14.22 -5.75 -5.47
C ALA A 78 -12.90 -5.41 -6.17
N GLY A 79 -12.94 -4.44 -7.09
CA GLY A 79 -11.73 -3.81 -7.62
C GLY A 79 -11.08 -2.91 -6.57
N ALA A 80 -9.75 -2.83 -6.60
CA ALA A 80 -8.94 -2.01 -5.70
C ALA A 80 -8.01 -1.07 -6.47
N VAL A 81 -7.73 0.09 -5.89
CA VAL A 81 -6.76 1.05 -6.39
C VAL A 81 -5.78 1.37 -5.28
N VAL A 82 -4.49 1.19 -5.58
CA VAL A 82 -3.37 1.62 -4.75
C VAL A 82 -2.79 2.89 -5.34
N ARG A 83 -2.71 3.94 -4.53
CA ARG A 83 -2.06 5.20 -4.91
C ARG A 83 -0.86 5.42 -4.02
N LEU A 84 0.28 5.70 -4.65
CA LEU A 84 1.52 6.10 -3.99
C LEU A 84 1.92 7.47 -4.51
N ALA A 85 2.19 8.41 -3.62
CA ALA A 85 2.64 9.74 -3.98
C ALA A 85 3.92 10.09 -3.22
N HIS A 86 5.01 10.25 -3.96
CA HIS A 86 6.27 10.78 -3.47
C HIS A 86 6.19 12.31 -3.48
N ARG A 87 6.33 12.92 -2.30
CA ARG A 87 6.35 14.37 -2.12
C ARG A 87 7.68 14.78 -1.49
N GLY A 88 7.99 16.08 -1.51
CA GLY A 88 9.27 16.60 -1.03
C GLY A 88 9.64 16.11 0.37
N ASP A 89 8.70 16.18 1.30
CA ASP A 89 8.91 15.87 2.72
C ASP A 89 8.06 14.71 3.24
N GLU A 90 7.40 13.94 2.36
CA GLU A 90 6.55 12.82 2.76
C GLU A 90 6.35 11.77 1.66
N VAL A 91 5.94 10.58 2.06
CA VAL A 91 5.33 9.58 1.19
C VAL A 91 3.89 9.35 1.63
N ALA A 92 2.95 9.54 0.70
CA ALA A 92 1.54 9.31 0.93
C ALA A 92 1.08 8.06 0.19
N MET A 93 0.28 7.24 0.85
CA MET A 93 -0.28 6.03 0.30
C MET A 93 -1.78 5.95 0.58
N GLN A 94 -2.52 5.39 -0.38
CA GLN A 94 -3.94 5.13 -0.25
C GLN A 94 -4.25 3.78 -0.89
N VAL A 95 -5.04 2.97 -0.20
CA VAL A 95 -5.63 1.75 -0.75
C VAL A 95 -7.13 1.89 -0.62
N GLU A 96 -7.84 1.80 -1.73
CA GLU A 96 -9.28 1.91 -1.79
C GLU A 96 -9.86 0.79 -2.63
N ASN A 97 -10.89 0.11 -2.12
CA ASN A 97 -11.68 -0.82 -2.91
C ASN A 97 -13.07 -0.26 -3.20
N GLY A 98 -13.65 -0.68 -4.33
CA GLY A 98 -15.06 -0.47 -4.63
C GLY A 98 -15.99 -1.32 -3.77
N PRO A 99 -17.31 -1.18 -3.93
CA PRO A 99 -18.26 -2.03 -3.23
C PRO A 99 -18.05 -3.50 -3.63
N PRO A 100 -18.21 -4.45 -2.69
CA PRO A 100 -18.23 -5.86 -3.06
C PRO A 100 -19.39 -6.11 -4.04
N PRO A 101 -19.22 -7.04 -5.01
CA PRO A 101 -20.31 -7.41 -5.90
C PRO A 101 -21.51 -7.87 -5.08
N ALA A 102 -22.73 -7.51 -5.52
CA ALA A 102 -23.95 -7.89 -4.84
C ALA A 102 -24.00 -9.42 -4.66
N ARG A 103 -23.89 -9.87 -3.41
CA ARG A 103 -24.24 -11.24 -3.03
C ARG A 103 -25.70 -11.19 -2.58
N ASP A 104 -26.51 -12.16 -3.02
CA ASP A 104 -27.91 -12.33 -2.62
C ASP A 104 -28.12 -12.59 -1.10
N GLU A 105 -27.07 -12.51 -0.30
CA GLU A 105 -27.13 -12.73 1.15
C GLU A 105 -26.56 -11.50 1.86
N ALA A 106 -27.37 -10.97 2.79
CA ALA A 106 -27.05 -9.82 3.63
C ALA A 106 -25.63 -9.93 4.21
N PRO A 107 -24.90 -8.82 4.38
CA PRO A 107 -23.55 -8.89 4.92
C PRO A 107 -23.63 -9.46 6.32
N ALA A 108 -23.08 -10.66 6.51
CA ALA A 108 -22.69 -11.10 7.83
C ALA A 108 -21.68 -10.06 8.32
N LEU A 109 -22.11 -9.23 9.27
CA LEU A 109 -21.25 -8.41 10.11
C LEU A 109 -20.38 -9.38 10.93
N LEU A 110 -19.45 -10.05 10.26
CA LEU A 110 -18.43 -10.83 10.94
C LEU A 110 -17.60 -9.82 11.72
N PRO A 111 -17.48 -9.96 13.06
CA PRO A 111 -16.61 -9.12 13.85
C PRO A 111 -15.20 -9.42 13.37
N SER A 112 -14.70 -8.54 12.51
CA SER A 112 -13.38 -8.63 11.91
C SER A 112 -12.40 -8.36 13.04
N GLY A 113 -11.48 -9.28 13.32
CA GLY A 113 -10.45 -9.09 14.34
C GLY A 113 -9.75 -7.76 14.13
N GLY A 114 -10.10 -6.75 14.94
CA GLY A 114 -9.80 -5.33 14.73
C GLY A 114 -8.32 -4.95 14.83
N ASN A 115 -7.42 -5.92 14.90
CA ASN A 115 -6.00 -5.69 15.14
C ASN A 115 -5.26 -5.20 13.89
N GLY A 116 -5.74 -5.49 12.66
CA GLY A 116 -5.05 -5.10 11.44
C GLY A 116 -4.99 -3.57 11.25
N LEU A 117 -6.14 -2.90 11.40
CA LEU A 117 -6.23 -1.43 11.33
C LEU A 117 -5.51 -0.76 12.51
N VAL A 118 -5.63 -1.32 13.71
CA VAL A 118 -4.92 -0.82 14.90
C VAL A 118 -3.41 -0.90 14.69
N GLY A 119 -2.89 -2.05 14.29
CA GLY A 119 -1.46 -2.23 14.04
C GLY A 119 -0.92 -1.36 12.91
N MET A 120 -1.70 -1.17 11.83
CA MET A 120 -1.35 -0.19 10.79
C MET A 120 -1.26 1.23 11.35
N ARG A 121 -2.28 1.66 12.10
CA ARG A 121 -2.31 2.98 12.74
C ARG A 121 -1.11 3.18 13.68
N GLU A 122 -0.84 2.22 14.55
CA GLU A 122 0.26 2.28 15.52
C GLU A 122 1.61 2.44 14.83
N ARG A 123 1.90 1.64 13.79
CA ARG A 123 3.15 1.75 13.02
C ARG A 123 3.30 3.11 12.35
N VAL A 124 2.24 3.62 11.74
CA VAL A 124 2.26 4.93 11.07
C VAL A 124 2.47 6.06 12.08
N LEU A 125 1.75 6.03 13.20
CA LEU A 125 1.89 7.03 14.27
C LEU A 125 3.28 6.97 14.92
N ALA A 126 3.88 5.78 15.08
CA ALA A 126 5.22 5.63 15.64
C ALA A 126 6.30 6.33 14.82
N LEU A 127 6.09 6.52 13.52
CA LEU A 127 6.99 7.27 12.64
C LEU A 127 6.66 8.77 12.55
N GLY A 128 5.67 9.25 13.30
CA GLY A 128 5.17 10.62 13.21
C GLY A 128 4.28 10.88 11.99
N GLY A 129 3.74 9.82 11.40
CA GLY A 129 2.83 9.90 10.26
C GLY A 129 1.37 10.14 10.66
N VAL A 130 0.50 10.14 9.65
CA VAL A 130 -0.96 10.29 9.79
C VAL A 130 -1.65 9.08 9.18
N PHE A 131 -2.64 8.54 9.88
CA PHE A 131 -3.42 7.37 9.42
C PHE A 131 -4.92 7.64 9.52
N VAL A 132 -5.64 7.34 8.43
CA VAL A 132 -7.10 7.42 8.34
C VAL A 132 -7.63 6.17 7.64
N SER A 133 -8.74 5.64 8.13
CA SER A 133 -9.44 4.52 7.49
C SER A 133 -10.94 4.64 7.67
N GLY A 134 -11.73 4.19 6.70
CA GLY A 134 -13.18 4.15 6.82
C GLY A 134 -13.87 3.70 5.54
N GLU A 135 -15.19 3.52 5.65
CA GLU A 135 -16.07 3.27 4.50
C GLU A 135 -16.09 4.49 3.57
N THR A 136 -16.28 4.25 2.27
CA THR A 136 -16.45 5.30 1.27
C THR A 136 -17.92 5.48 0.93
N GLU A 137 -18.32 6.68 0.46
CA GLU A 137 -19.69 6.94 0.00
C GLU A 137 -20.10 6.04 -1.17
N ALA A 138 -19.12 5.52 -1.92
CA ALA A 138 -19.34 4.55 -3.00
C ALA A 138 -19.60 3.12 -2.52
N GLY A 139 -19.65 2.88 -1.20
CA GLY A 139 -19.88 1.55 -0.60
C GLY A 139 -18.63 0.69 -0.49
N GLY A 140 -17.45 1.29 -0.64
CA GLY A 140 -16.15 0.63 -0.52
C GLY A 140 -15.48 0.90 0.82
N PHE A 141 -14.18 0.61 0.91
CA PHE A 141 -13.37 0.94 2.09
C PHE A 141 -12.06 1.59 1.63
N ARG A 142 -11.59 2.56 2.42
CA ARG A 142 -10.35 3.30 2.16
C ARG A 142 -9.44 3.24 3.37
N VAL A 143 -8.18 2.96 3.12
CA VAL A 143 -7.05 3.20 4.04
C VAL A 143 -6.18 4.29 3.43
N SER A 144 -5.77 5.27 4.22
CA SER A 144 -4.87 6.35 3.80
C SER A 144 -3.83 6.59 4.89
N ALA A 145 -2.57 6.68 4.47
CA ALA A 145 -1.45 6.94 5.35
C ALA A 145 -0.49 7.95 4.74
N VAL A 146 0.11 8.77 5.57
CA VAL A 146 1.18 9.70 5.21
C VAL A 146 2.33 9.49 6.18
N LEU A 147 3.53 9.27 5.66
CA LEU A 147 4.75 9.14 6.45
C LEU A 147 5.70 10.28 6.10
N PRO A 148 6.32 10.94 7.09
CA PRO A 148 7.34 11.95 6.81
C PRO A 148 8.52 11.30 6.06
N ALA A 149 9.05 12.00 5.06
CA ALA A 149 10.19 11.57 4.30
C ALA A 149 11.41 11.63 5.21
N ARG A 150 11.79 10.47 5.74
CA ARG A 150 13.10 10.27 6.35
C ARG A 150 13.99 9.75 5.22
N PRO A 151 14.91 10.56 4.67
CA PRO A 151 15.76 10.10 3.57
C PRO A 151 16.62 8.94 4.04
N ALA A 152 16.89 7.99 3.14
CA ALA A 152 17.86 6.94 3.42
C ALA A 152 19.22 7.58 3.74
N VAL A 153 19.84 7.16 4.84
CA VAL A 153 21.24 7.53 5.11
C VAL A 153 22.09 6.70 4.14
N PRO A 154 22.87 7.32 3.23
CA PRO A 154 23.74 6.55 2.35
C PRO A 154 24.72 5.75 3.22
N ALA A 155 24.81 4.44 2.98
CA ALA A 155 25.78 3.59 3.66
C ALA A 155 27.17 4.23 3.50
N ALA A 156 27.78 4.61 4.63
CA ALA A 156 29.11 5.18 4.64
C ALA A 156 30.05 4.18 3.95
N ARG A 157 30.66 4.60 2.84
CA ARG A 157 31.68 3.79 2.18
C ARG A 157 32.88 3.76 3.11
N GLU A 158 33.12 2.62 3.76
CA GLU A 158 34.38 2.36 4.45
C GLU A 158 35.51 2.45 3.41
N GLY A 159 36.48 3.32 3.68
CA GLY A 159 37.64 3.59 2.82
C GLY A 159 38.85 2.73 3.16
#